data_AF-A0AAP7IE52-F1
#
_entry.id   AF-A0AAP7IE52-F1
#
_cell.length_a   1.000
_cell.length_b   1.000
_cell.length_c   1.000
_cell.angle_alpha   90.00
_cell.angle_beta   90.00
_cell.angle_gamma   90.00
#
_symmetry.space_group_name_H-M   'P 1'
#
loop_
_entity.id
_entity.type
_entity.pdbx_description
1 polymer ?
#
loop_
_entity_poly.entity_id
_entity_poly.type
_entity_poly.pdbx_seq_one_letter_code
_entity_poly.pdbx_strand_id
1 'polypeptide(L)'
;MSKPTNIETESFSQKEFFEKHKAGREHLPLREKRCSDCPSTDMYYEISKSLSEQETDLQVDCASSWFCHCTPNKSCRGVADYLSVKGNIDIENNKIVSKE
;
A
#
# COMPACT_ATOMS: atom_id res chain seq x y z
N MET A 1 19.78 34.48 -14.52
CA MET A 1 18.55 34.23 -13.75
C MET A 1 17.81 33.09 -14.43
N SER A 2 17.76 31.91 -13.80
CA SER A 2 17.07 30.74 -14.35
C SER A 2 15.56 30.95 -14.20
N LYS A 3 14.80 30.76 -15.28
CA LYS A 3 13.33 30.82 -15.24
C LYS A 3 12.82 29.73 -14.28
N PRO A 4 11.83 30.01 -13.40
CA PRO A 4 11.19 28.98 -12.62
C PRO A 4 10.52 27.99 -13.57
N THR A 5 10.89 26.71 -13.45
CA THR A 5 10.24 25.63 -14.19
C THR A 5 8.79 25.55 -13.72
N ASN A 6 7.83 25.72 -14.62
CA ASN A 6 6.43 25.41 -14.33
C ASN A 6 6.35 23.92 -13.99
N ILE A 7 6.10 23.61 -12.73
CA ILE A 7 5.78 22.24 -12.32
C ILE A 7 4.31 22.05 -12.64
N GLU A 8 4.01 21.41 -13.76
CA GLU A 8 2.67 20.92 -14.04
C GLU A 8 2.34 19.87 -12.96
N THR A 9 1.33 20.17 -12.14
CA THR A 9 0.85 19.23 -11.14
C THR A 9 -0.17 18.33 -11.81
N GLU A 10 0.25 17.12 -12.19
CA GLU A 10 -0.67 16.10 -12.67
C GLU A 10 -1.65 15.73 -11.54
N SER A 11 -2.93 16.05 -11.71
CA SER A 11 -3.99 15.60 -10.80
C SER A 11 -4.40 14.18 -11.17
N PHE A 12 -3.89 13.17 -10.46
CA PHE A 12 -4.33 11.79 -10.62
C PHE A 12 -5.61 11.55 -9.83
N SER A 13 -6.53 10.75 -10.38
CA SER A 13 -7.56 10.12 -9.55
C SER A 13 -6.91 9.14 -8.57
N GLN A 14 -7.57 8.86 -7.43
CA GLN A 14 -7.03 7.91 -6.45
C GLN A 14 -6.81 6.52 -7.05
N LYS A 15 -7.71 6.07 -7.94
CA LYS A 15 -7.57 4.79 -8.64
C LYS A 15 -6.33 4.76 -9.53
N GLU A 16 -6.13 5.79 -10.36
CA GLU A 16 -4.93 5.89 -11.22
C GLU A 16 -3.64 5.94 -10.41
N PHE A 17 -3.66 6.59 -9.24
CA PHE A 17 -2.52 6.57 -8.33
C PHE A 17 -2.18 5.14 -7.91
N PHE A 18 -3.15 4.36 -7.44
CA PHE A 18 -2.90 2.98 -7.02
C PHE A 18 -2.57 2.05 -8.17
N GLU A 19 -3.19 2.20 -9.33
CA GLU A 19 -2.87 1.43 -10.53
C GLU A 19 -1.42 1.68 -11.00
N LYS A 20 -0.99 2.95 -11.02
CA LYS A 20 0.40 3.32 -11.35
C LYS A 20 1.40 2.78 -10.33
N HIS A 21 1.02 2.73 -9.05
CA HIS A 21 1.89 2.22 -7.97
C HIS A 21 1.75 0.70 -7.72
N LYS A 22 0.76 0.04 -8.35
CA LYS A 22 0.63 -1.41 -8.54
C LYS A 22 1.56 -1.90 -9.66
N ALA A 23 1.70 -1.12 -10.74
CA ALA A 23 2.43 -1.52 -11.93
C ALA A 23 3.95 -1.62 -11.69
N GLY A 24 4.47 -2.86 -11.67
CA GLY A 24 5.90 -3.13 -11.81
C GLY A 24 6.67 -3.51 -10.54
N ARG A 25 6.00 -3.92 -9.47
CA ARG A 25 6.66 -4.43 -8.26
C ARG A 25 6.36 -5.91 -8.05
N GLU A 26 7.40 -6.68 -7.74
CA GLU A 26 7.29 -8.07 -7.36
C GLU A 26 6.48 -8.21 -6.07
N HIS A 27 5.59 -9.20 -5.99
CA HIS A 27 4.92 -9.52 -4.74
C HIS A 27 5.93 -10.05 -3.74
N LEU A 28 6.00 -9.40 -2.59
CA LEU A 28 6.98 -9.71 -1.57
C LEU A 28 6.35 -10.57 -0.48
N PRO A 29 7.16 -11.43 0.18
CA PRO A 29 6.70 -12.11 1.37
C PRO A 29 6.28 -11.09 2.44
N LEU A 30 5.14 -11.33 3.08
CA LEU A 30 4.64 -10.47 4.15
C LEU A 30 5.56 -10.54 5.37
N ARG A 31 5.79 -9.39 6.01
CA ARG A 31 6.44 -9.37 7.32
C ARG A 31 5.55 -10.08 8.36
N GLU A 32 6.15 -10.96 9.16
CA GLU A 32 5.41 -11.76 10.14
C GLU A 32 4.71 -10.92 11.22
N LYS A 33 5.29 -9.78 11.58
CA LYS A 33 4.78 -8.89 12.62
C LYS A 33 4.75 -7.46 12.13
N ARG A 34 3.89 -6.63 12.71
CA ARG A 34 3.89 -5.17 12.52
C ARG A 34 5.14 -4.55 13.15
N CYS A 35 5.63 -3.43 12.60
CA CYS A 35 6.70 -2.65 13.26
C CYS A 35 6.11 -1.99 14.52
N SER A 36 6.93 -1.78 15.55
CA SER A 36 6.48 -1.11 16.79
C SER A 36 6.03 0.32 16.52
N ASP A 37 6.69 1.00 15.59
CA ASP A 37 6.56 2.39 15.16
C ASP A 37 6.10 2.46 13.69
N CYS A 38 5.17 1.59 13.30
CA CYS A 38 4.80 1.44 11.89
C CYS A 38 4.08 2.68 11.33
N PRO A 39 4.66 3.37 10.33
CA PRO A 39 4.13 4.62 9.82
C PRO A 39 2.82 4.44 9.00
N SER A 40 2.43 3.19 8.71
CA SER A 40 1.29 2.89 7.84
C SER A 40 -0.06 3.25 8.46
N THR A 41 -0.11 3.33 9.80
CA THR A 41 -1.34 3.58 10.56
C THR A 41 -1.46 4.99 11.11
N ASP A 42 -0.40 5.80 11.02
CA ASP A 42 -0.34 7.19 11.48
C ASP A 42 0.06 8.12 10.31
N MET A 43 1.33 8.14 9.91
CA MET A 43 1.86 9.07 8.91
C MET A 43 1.30 8.84 7.51
N TYR A 44 1.08 7.58 7.14
CA TYR A 44 0.49 7.19 5.86
C TYR A 44 -0.97 6.74 5.97
N TYR A 45 -1.66 7.13 7.06
CA TYR A 45 -3.05 6.75 7.31
C TYR A 45 -3.98 7.06 6.13
N GLU A 46 -3.90 8.25 5.55
CA GLU A 46 -4.78 8.66 4.43
C GLU A 46 -4.55 7.81 3.17
N ILE A 47 -3.31 7.35 2.94
CA ILE A 47 -2.99 6.44 1.84
C ILE A 47 -3.60 5.07 2.10
N SER A 48 -3.43 4.52 3.31
CA SER A 48 -4.01 3.23 3.72
C SER A 48 -5.55 3.26 3.66
N LYS A 49 -6.16 4.36 4.10
CA LYS A 49 -7.61 4.59 4.01
C LYS A 49 -8.07 4.63 2.55
N SER A 50 -7.43 5.46 1.72
CA SER A 50 -7.79 5.56 0.30
C SER A 50 -7.63 4.22 -0.42
N LEU A 51 -6.62 3.42 -0.06
CA LEU A 51 -6.43 2.07 -0.60
C LEU A 51 -7.56 1.12 -0.16
N SER A 52 -8.04 1.22 1.08
CA SER A 52 -9.13 0.37 1.60
C SER A 52 -10.47 0.57 0.89
N GLU A 53 -10.63 1.69 0.19
CA GLU A 53 -11.81 2.04 -0.60
C GLU A 53 -11.70 1.56 -2.06
N GLN A 54 -10.57 0.98 -2.48
CA GLN A 54 -10.36 0.46 -3.84
C GLN A 54 -10.90 -0.96 -4.02
N GLU A 55 -10.97 -1.43 -5.26
CA GLU A 55 -11.33 -2.81 -5.61
C GLU A 55 -10.35 -3.81 -4.96
N THR A 56 -10.85 -4.98 -4.55
CA THR A 56 -10.09 -5.98 -3.79
C THR A 56 -8.73 -6.32 -4.44
N ASP A 57 -8.69 -6.47 -5.76
CA ASP A 57 -7.46 -6.77 -6.49
C ASP A 57 -6.39 -5.68 -6.34
N LEU A 58 -6.80 -4.40 -6.34
CA LEU A 58 -5.87 -3.29 -6.08
C LEU A 58 -5.36 -3.32 -4.64
N GLN A 59 -6.22 -3.67 -3.68
CA GLN A 59 -5.80 -3.81 -2.28
C GLN A 59 -4.75 -4.92 -2.12
N VAL A 60 -5.02 -6.11 -2.67
CA VAL A 60 -4.13 -7.27 -2.61
C VAL A 60 -2.79 -6.95 -3.27
N ASP A 61 -2.81 -6.41 -4.49
CA ASP A 61 -1.59 -6.16 -5.26
C ASP A 61 -0.73 -5.06 -4.63
N CYS A 62 -1.33 -3.92 -4.24
CA CYS A 62 -0.59 -2.84 -3.59
C CYS A 62 -0.02 -3.31 -2.25
N ALA A 63 -0.83 -3.96 -1.40
CA ALA A 63 -0.37 -4.42 -0.09
C ALA A 63 0.73 -5.48 -0.19
N SER A 64 0.68 -6.34 -1.21
CA SER A 64 1.71 -7.37 -1.46
C SER A 64 3.01 -6.80 -2.05
N SER A 65 2.95 -5.60 -2.65
CA SER A 65 4.07 -4.97 -3.34
C SER A 65 4.74 -3.83 -2.58
N TRP A 66 4.06 -3.28 -1.56
CA TRP A 66 4.58 -2.14 -0.79
C TRP A 66 5.53 -2.58 0.31
N PHE A 67 6.79 -2.18 0.16
CA PHE A 67 7.87 -2.50 1.07
C PHE A 67 7.61 -2.03 2.50
N CYS A 68 8.03 -2.86 3.46
CA CYS A 68 8.19 -2.42 4.84
C CYS A 68 9.40 -1.48 4.95
N HIS A 69 9.21 -0.29 5.51
CA HIS A 69 10.30 0.68 5.69
C HIS A 69 11.47 0.14 6.55
N CYS A 70 11.22 -0.75 7.53
CA CYS A 70 12.28 -1.42 8.30
C CYS A 70 12.89 -2.64 7.60
N THR A 71 12.19 -3.25 6.65
CA THR A 71 12.60 -4.52 6.03
C THR A 71 12.23 -4.49 4.56
N PRO A 72 13.00 -3.77 3.72
CA PRO A 72 12.63 -3.48 2.34
C PRO A 72 12.63 -4.67 1.38
N ASN A 73 12.81 -5.90 1.84
CA ASN A 73 12.62 -7.12 1.06
C ASN A 73 11.34 -7.88 1.44
N LYS A 74 10.50 -7.30 2.29
CA LYS A 74 9.20 -7.83 2.71
C LYS A 74 8.12 -6.79 2.53
N SER A 75 6.88 -7.21 2.30
CA SER A 75 5.73 -6.31 2.27
C SER A 75 5.30 -5.88 3.68
N CYS A 76 4.67 -4.71 3.77
CA CYS A 76 4.36 -4.07 5.03
C CYS A 76 3.18 -4.73 5.77
N ARG A 77 3.47 -5.37 6.91
CA ARG A 77 2.44 -5.97 7.77
C ARG A 77 1.42 -4.95 8.30
N GLY A 78 1.84 -3.73 8.58
CA GLY A 78 0.92 -2.70 9.08
C GLY A 78 -0.14 -2.27 8.07
N VAL A 79 0.21 -2.24 6.76
CA VAL A 79 -0.77 -2.00 5.69
C VAL A 79 -1.72 -3.19 5.59
N ALA A 80 -1.20 -4.42 5.59
CA ALA A 80 -2.00 -5.63 5.55
C ALA A 80 -2.99 -5.72 6.74
N ASP A 81 -2.53 -5.48 7.97
CA ASP A 81 -3.37 -5.50 9.17
C ASP A 81 -4.47 -4.42 9.12
N TYR A 82 -4.19 -3.25 8.52
CA TYR A 82 -5.20 -2.20 8.35
C TYR A 82 -6.27 -2.65 7.36
N LEU A 83 -5.85 -3.11 6.18
CA LEU A 83 -6.75 -3.53 5.11
C LEU A 83 -7.52 -4.81 5.48
N SER A 84 -7.00 -5.66 6.36
CA SER A 84 -7.76 -6.81 6.85
C SER A 84 -8.93 -6.41 7.74
N VAL A 85 -8.86 -5.25 8.39
CA VAL A 85 -9.93 -4.72 9.23
C VAL A 85 -10.86 -3.78 8.45
N LYS A 86 -10.30 -2.95 7.57
CA LYS A 86 -11.02 -1.84 6.91
C LYS A 86 -11.29 -2.06 5.44
N GLY A 87 -10.51 -2.90 4.78
CA GLY A 87 -10.66 -3.28 3.40
C GLY A 87 -11.23 -4.70 3.26
N ASN A 88 -10.99 -5.27 2.08
CA ASN A 88 -11.60 -6.52 1.64
C ASN A 88 -10.57 -7.64 1.41
N ILE A 89 -9.52 -7.66 2.24
CA ILE A 89 -8.47 -8.70 2.22
C ILE A 89 -8.41 -9.47 3.54
N ASP A 90 -7.86 -10.68 3.56
CA ASP A 90 -7.49 -11.40 4.76
C ASP A 90 -5.99 -11.76 4.76
N ILE A 91 -5.50 -12.24 5.91
CA ILE A 91 -4.13 -12.69 6.08
C ILE A 91 -4.12 -14.17 6.45
N GLU A 92 -3.70 -15.02 5.52
CA GLU A 92 -3.61 -16.46 5.71
C GLU A 92 -2.18 -16.95 5.52
N ASN A 93 -1.64 -17.69 6.49
CA ASN A 93 -0.27 -18.23 6.40
C ASN A 93 0.79 -17.17 6.03
N ASN A 94 0.64 -15.95 6.56
CA ASN A 94 1.45 -14.77 6.20
C ASN A 94 1.41 -14.40 4.70
N LYS A 95 0.26 -14.60 4.06
CA LYS A 95 -0.03 -14.12 2.71
C LYS A 95 -1.29 -13.28 2.74
N ILE A 96 -1.32 -12.26 1.90
CA ILE A 96 -2.50 -11.42 1.68
C ILE A 96 -3.39 -12.14 0.66
N VAL A 97 -4.66 -12.32 0.99
CA VAL A 97 -5.68 -12.94 0.14
C VAL A 97 -6.92 -12.05 0.10
N SER A 98 -7.79 -12.21 -0.89
CA SER A 98 -9.11 -11.55 -0.90
C SER A 98 -10.03 -12.18 0.16
N LYS A 99 -10.91 -11.38 0.77
CA LYS A 99 -12.04 -11.92 1.54
C LYS A 99 -13.04 -12.55 0.58
N GLU A 100 -13.55 -13.74 0.92
CA GLU A 100 -14.67 -14.37 0.23
C GLU A 100 -16.00 -13.63 0.47
#